data_AF-C3Z3V8-F1
#
_entry.id   AF-C3Z3V8-F1
#
_cell.length_a   1.000
_cell.length_b   1.000
_cell.length_c   1.000
_cell.angle_alpha   90.00
_cell.angle_beta   90.00
_cell.angle_gamma   90.00
#
_symmetry.space_group_name_H-M   'P 1'
#
loop_
_entity.id
_entity.type
_entity.pdbx_description
1 polymer ?
#
loop_
_entity_poly.entity_id
_entity_poly.type
_entity_poly.pdbx_seq_one_letter_code
_entity_poly.pdbx_strand_id
1 'polypeptide(L)'
;MRAVLVTWVLLGYALAHADEDADSAGVQEGARFQRRMLNILGFRERPQPSSLQRAPDFMLELYRRVTSSQRTMKTSSGSCTFSDPHIRGNIVRSIAENGWTVSPGPEDEDVCFRRRLVFNMSSIQSQERIKGAELRLSLPISSHSWLQVHQGYSIKIYHVASDTSGRIDVTALTPVDGFSVHHRRSVIVRSDVMKVVLPWQTEGKDAVEFL
;
A
#
# COMPACT_ATOMS: atom_id res chain seq x y z
N MET A 1 -29.00 -20.44 -70.16
CA MET A 1 -29.90 -20.24 -68.99
C MET A 1 -29.47 -21.13 -67.81
N ARG A 2 -28.32 -20.87 -67.16
CA ARG A 2 -27.88 -21.64 -65.96
C ARG A 2 -27.16 -20.81 -64.87
N ALA A 3 -26.91 -19.52 -65.10
CA ALA A 3 -26.12 -18.71 -64.16
C ALA A 3 -26.93 -18.02 -63.05
N VAL A 4 -28.25 -17.90 -63.19
CA VAL A 4 -29.09 -17.14 -62.24
C VAL A 4 -29.44 -17.98 -61.01
N LEU A 5 -29.58 -19.29 -61.12
CA LEU A 5 -30.01 -20.14 -59.99
C LEU A 5 -28.95 -20.30 -58.90
N VAL A 6 -27.66 -20.26 -59.24
CA VAL A 6 -26.57 -20.47 -58.27
C VAL A 6 -26.38 -19.26 -57.35
N THR A 7 -26.63 -18.04 -57.86
CA THR A 7 -26.50 -16.81 -57.06
C THR A 7 -27.61 -16.67 -56.02
N TRP A 8 -28.84 -17.07 -56.34
CA TRP A 8 -29.95 -17.03 -55.37
C TRP A 8 -29.79 -18.08 -54.25
N VAL A 9 -29.25 -19.26 -54.57
CA VAL A 9 -29.00 -20.30 -53.55
C VAL A 9 -27.86 -19.88 -52.60
N LEU A 10 -26.79 -19.27 -53.11
CA LEU A 10 -25.69 -18.76 -52.28
C LEU A 10 -26.11 -17.55 -51.43
N LEU A 11 -26.98 -16.67 -51.95
CA LEU A 11 -27.50 -15.52 -51.19
C LEU A 11 -28.44 -15.97 -50.06
N GLY A 12 -29.26 -17.00 -50.28
CA GLY A 12 -30.11 -17.59 -49.24
C GLY A 12 -29.31 -18.30 -48.14
N TYR A 13 -28.22 -18.99 -48.50
CA TYR A 13 -27.33 -19.66 -47.54
C TYR A 13 -26.53 -18.66 -46.68
N ALA A 14 -26.12 -17.53 -47.26
CA ALA A 14 -25.40 -16.48 -46.55
C ALA A 14 -26.28 -15.67 -45.58
N LEU A 15 -27.56 -15.45 -45.93
CA LEU A 15 -28.52 -14.77 -45.05
C LEU A 15 -29.00 -15.64 -43.89
N ALA A 16 -29.08 -16.97 -44.07
CA ALA A 16 -29.47 -17.89 -43.00
C ALA A 16 -28.37 -18.09 -41.94
N HIS A 17 -27.09 -17.95 -42.30
CA HIS A 17 -25.96 -18.09 -41.36
C HIS A 17 -25.50 -16.77 -40.72
N ALA A 18 -25.94 -15.62 -41.22
CA ALA A 18 -25.55 -14.33 -40.64
C ALA A 18 -26.23 -14.02 -39.29
N ASP A 19 -27.37 -14.67 -38.99
CA ASP A 19 -28.17 -14.41 -37.79
C ASP A 19 -27.70 -15.27 -36.58
N GLU A 20 -27.16 -16.47 -36.84
CA GLU A 20 -26.65 -17.36 -35.77
C GLU A 20 -25.30 -16.89 -35.17
N ASP A 21 -24.46 -16.20 -35.95
CA ASP A 21 -23.15 -15.73 -35.47
C ASP A 21 -23.25 -14.48 -34.58
N ALA A 22 -24.26 -13.63 -34.80
CA ALA A 22 -24.44 -12.40 -34.04
C ALA A 22 -24.89 -12.66 -32.59
N ASP A 23 -25.78 -13.64 -32.38
CA ASP A 23 -26.29 -14.01 -31.06
C ASP A 23 -25.19 -14.72 -30.23
N SER A 24 -24.36 -15.53 -30.87
CA SER A 24 -23.20 -16.19 -30.25
C SER A 24 -22.11 -15.19 -29.85
N ALA A 25 -21.84 -14.17 -30.67
CA ALA A 25 -20.87 -13.13 -30.38
C ALA A 25 -21.23 -12.29 -29.14
N GLY A 26 -22.51 -11.93 -29.00
CA GLY A 26 -23.01 -11.18 -27.83
C GLY A 26 -22.95 -11.99 -26.54
N VAL A 27 -23.30 -13.29 -26.59
CA VAL A 27 -23.19 -14.23 -25.46
C VAL A 27 -21.72 -14.38 -25.02
N GLN A 28 -20.79 -14.48 -25.98
CA GLN A 28 -19.37 -14.64 -25.70
C GLN A 28 -18.71 -13.36 -25.16
N GLU A 29 -19.19 -12.18 -25.55
CA GLU A 29 -18.77 -10.91 -24.97
C GLU A 29 -19.25 -10.76 -23.53
N GLY A 30 -20.51 -11.09 -23.24
CA GLY A 30 -21.06 -11.10 -21.88
C GLY A 30 -20.32 -12.05 -20.95
N ALA A 31 -20.01 -13.26 -21.41
CA ALA A 31 -19.24 -14.25 -20.65
C ALA A 31 -17.80 -13.77 -20.35
N ARG A 32 -17.14 -13.12 -21.33
CA ARG A 32 -15.80 -12.54 -21.15
C ARG A 32 -15.81 -11.39 -20.14
N PHE A 33 -16.79 -10.50 -20.24
CA PHE A 33 -16.96 -9.40 -19.28
C PHE A 33 -17.21 -9.93 -17.87
N GLN A 34 -18.13 -10.88 -17.72
CA GLN A 34 -18.43 -11.51 -16.44
C GLN A 34 -17.18 -12.14 -15.81
N ARG A 35 -16.40 -12.89 -16.59
CA ARG A 35 -15.16 -13.52 -16.10
C ARG A 35 -14.14 -12.48 -15.64
N ARG A 36 -14.01 -11.36 -16.36
CA ARG A 36 -13.14 -10.25 -15.97
C ARG A 36 -13.59 -9.59 -14.66
N MET A 37 -14.89 -9.35 -14.51
CA MET A 37 -15.47 -8.77 -13.29
C MET A 37 -15.23 -9.68 -12.09
N LEU A 38 -15.50 -10.98 -12.22
CA LEU A 38 -15.25 -11.96 -11.15
C LEU A 38 -13.77 -11.98 -10.75
N ASN A 39 -12.85 -11.97 -11.71
CA ASN A 39 -11.42 -11.91 -11.44
C ASN A 39 -11.01 -10.65 -10.66
N ILE A 40 -11.50 -9.47 -11.05
CA ILE A 40 -11.20 -8.20 -10.34
C ILE A 40 -11.71 -8.24 -8.90
N LEU A 41 -12.86 -8.87 -8.68
CA LEU A 41 -13.46 -9.02 -7.35
C LEU A 41 -12.88 -10.21 -6.56
N GLY A 42 -11.94 -10.97 -7.13
CA GLY A 42 -11.31 -12.13 -6.48
C GLY A 42 -12.18 -13.40 -6.44
N PHE A 43 -13.27 -13.46 -7.21
CA PHE A 43 -14.15 -14.63 -7.28
C PHE A 43 -13.79 -15.55 -8.44
N ARG A 44 -13.83 -16.87 -8.20
CA ARG A 44 -13.65 -17.90 -9.25
C ARG A 44 -14.95 -18.20 -10.00
N GLU A 45 -16.07 -18.06 -9.32
CA GLU A 45 -17.42 -18.35 -9.82
C GLU A 45 -18.41 -17.32 -9.29
N ARG A 46 -19.63 -17.32 -9.85
CA ARG A 46 -20.68 -16.40 -9.44
C ARG A 46 -21.19 -16.78 -8.04
N PRO A 47 -21.14 -15.89 -7.04
CA PRO A 47 -21.70 -16.18 -5.73
C PRO A 47 -23.21 -16.38 -5.82
N GLN A 48 -23.73 -17.38 -5.10
CA GLN A 48 -25.16 -17.69 -5.02
C GLN A 48 -25.71 -17.23 -3.65
N PRO A 49 -26.30 -16.03 -3.55
CA PRO A 49 -26.85 -15.55 -2.29
C PRO A 49 -28.08 -16.37 -1.90
N SER A 50 -28.20 -16.71 -0.61
CA SER A 50 -29.45 -17.26 -0.07
C SER A 50 -30.55 -16.19 -0.11
N SER A 51 -31.77 -16.56 -0.49
CA SER A 51 -32.90 -15.64 -0.72
C SER A 51 -33.40 -14.88 0.52
N LEU A 52 -32.85 -15.15 1.71
CA LEU A 52 -33.36 -14.66 2.99
C LEU A 52 -32.59 -13.48 3.60
N GLN A 53 -31.50 -13.03 2.97
CA GLN A 53 -30.66 -11.98 3.54
C GLN A 53 -30.83 -10.65 2.81
N ARG A 54 -31.33 -9.64 3.55
CA ARG A 54 -31.35 -8.25 3.09
C ARG A 54 -30.02 -7.58 3.45
N ALA A 55 -29.50 -6.76 2.55
CA ALA A 55 -28.36 -5.89 2.87
C ALA A 55 -28.73 -4.96 4.04
N PRO A 56 -27.88 -4.81 5.07
CA PRO A 56 -28.08 -3.83 6.13
C PRO A 56 -28.23 -2.40 5.60
N ASP A 57 -29.05 -1.58 6.27
CA ASP A 57 -29.40 -0.24 5.80
C ASP A 57 -28.20 0.69 5.60
N PHE A 58 -27.18 0.59 6.45
CA PHE A 58 -25.96 1.39 6.31
C PHE A 58 -25.20 1.08 5.01
N MET A 59 -25.23 -0.17 4.52
CA MET A 59 -24.60 -0.53 3.26
C MET A 59 -25.34 0.08 2.07
N LEU A 60 -26.68 0.13 2.15
CA LEU A 60 -27.51 0.79 1.14
C LEU A 60 -27.26 2.31 1.15
N GLU A 61 -27.07 2.91 2.32
CA GLU A 61 -26.72 4.33 2.43
C GLU A 61 -25.35 4.64 1.80
N LEU A 62 -24.34 3.82 2.09
CA LEU A 62 -23.01 3.92 1.47
C LEU A 62 -23.10 3.81 -0.06
N TYR A 63 -23.86 2.83 -0.57
CA TYR A 63 -24.05 2.65 -2.01
C TYR A 63 -24.70 3.89 -2.65
N ARG A 64 -25.73 4.46 -2.02
CA ARG A 64 -26.39 5.69 -2.50
C ARG A 64 -25.42 6.87 -2.51
N ARG A 65 -24.57 7.00 -1.50
CA ARG A 65 -23.58 8.08 -1.41
C ARG A 65 -22.58 7.99 -2.56
N VAL A 66 -21.99 6.82 -2.77
CA VAL A 66 -21.00 6.59 -3.84
C VAL A 66 -21.60 6.81 -5.23
N THR A 67 -22.78 6.26 -5.48
CA THR A 67 -23.46 6.40 -6.79
C THR A 67 -23.92 7.84 -7.06
N SER A 68 -24.33 8.58 -6.02
CA SER A 68 -24.70 9.99 -6.15
C SER A 68 -23.48 10.88 -6.44
N SER A 69 -22.33 10.59 -5.83
CA SER A 69 -21.06 11.28 -6.11
C SER A 69 -20.52 11.00 -7.52
N GLN A 70 -20.75 9.80 -8.06
CA GLN A 70 -20.36 9.47 -9.43
C GLN A 70 -21.21 10.18 -10.48
N ARG A 71 -22.50 10.47 -10.21
CA ARG A 71 -23.36 11.23 -11.14
C ARG A 71 -22.90 12.67 -11.37
N THR A 72 -22.16 13.25 -10.43
CA THR A 72 -21.55 14.58 -10.57
C THR A 72 -20.16 14.56 -11.22
N MET A 73 -19.53 13.40 -11.34
CA MET A 73 -18.24 13.27 -12.02
C MET A 73 -18.48 12.92 -13.49
N LYS A 74 -18.21 13.88 -14.39
CA LYS A 74 -18.09 13.58 -15.83
C LYS A 74 -17.12 12.42 -15.99
N THR A 75 -17.53 11.41 -16.75
CA THR A 75 -16.72 10.25 -17.12
C THR A 75 -15.48 10.71 -17.89
N SER A 76 -14.42 11.08 -17.18
CA SER A 76 -13.09 11.20 -17.78
C SER A 76 -12.62 9.78 -18.08
N SER A 77 -12.37 9.54 -19.35
CA SER A 77 -11.87 8.27 -19.85
C SER A 77 -10.56 7.90 -19.15
N GLY A 78 -10.57 6.77 -18.43
CA GLY A 78 -9.46 5.83 -18.40
C GLY A 78 -8.21 6.19 -17.58
N SER A 79 -8.28 7.12 -16.64
CA SER A 79 -7.16 7.33 -15.73
C SER A 79 -7.64 7.47 -14.29
N CYS A 80 -7.19 6.56 -13.42
CA CYS A 80 -7.18 6.75 -11.97
C CYS A 80 -6.21 7.88 -11.58
N THR A 81 -6.29 9.02 -12.25
CA THR A 81 -5.62 10.25 -11.84
C THR A 81 -6.65 11.07 -11.09
N PHE A 82 -6.52 11.02 -9.77
CA PHE A 82 -7.22 11.91 -8.88
C PHE A 82 -6.68 13.33 -9.11
N SER A 83 -7.43 14.16 -9.83
CA SER A 83 -6.97 15.47 -10.30
C SER A 83 -7.34 16.63 -9.37
N ASP A 84 -7.64 16.36 -8.09
CA ASP A 84 -7.89 17.42 -7.12
C ASP A 84 -6.66 17.60 -6.20
N PRO A 85 -5.79 18.58 -6.48
CA PRO A 85 -4.64 18.90 -5.64
C PRO A 85 -5.02 19.56 -4.30
N HIS A 86 -6.30 19.81 -4.01
CA HIS A 86 -6.72 20.65 -2.88
C HIS A 86 -7.73 20.01 -1.92
N ILE A 87 -7.93 18.69 -1.94
CA ILE A 87 -8.60 18.05 -0.81
C ILE A 87 -7.73 18.23 0.43
N ARG A 88 -8.16 19.17 1.29
CA ARG A 88 -7.65 19.32 2.66
C ARG A 88 -8.08 18.09 3.45
N GLY A 89 -7.29 17.04 3.34
CA GLY A 89 -7.42 15.80 4.09
C GLY A 89 -6.14 15.49 4.83
N ASN A 90 -6.26 14.75 5.93
CA ASN A 90 -5.10 14.21 6.62
C ASN A 90 -4.63 12.98 5.87
N ILE A 91 -3.36 12.94 5.49
CA ILE A 91 -2.74 11.77 4.88
C ILE A 91 -1.93 11.05 5.96
N VAL A 92 -2.21 9.76 6.15
CA VAL A 92 -1.41 8.88 7.00
C VAL A 92 -0.62 7.95 6.09
N ARG A 93 0.70 7.97 6.19
CA ARG A 93 1.60 7.09 5.42
C ARG A 93 2.41 6.20 6.36
N SER A 94 2.63 4.97 5.94
CA SER A 94 3.65 4.08 6.51
C SER A 94 4.82 4.07 5.54
N ILE A 95 5.98 4.54 5.99
CA ILE A 95 7.21 4.52 5.19
C ILE A 95 8.02 3.32 5.66
N ALA A 96 8.30 2.41 4.73
CA ALA A 96 9.14 1.26 5.01
C ALA A 96 10.61 1.69 5.11
N GLU A 97 11.39 0.95 5.88
CA GLU A 97 12.84 1.11 5.92
C GLU A 97 13.44 0.66 4.58
N ASN A 98 14.35 1.46 4.01
CA ASN A 98 14.97 1.28 2.69
C ASN A 98 16.32 0.55 2.73
N GLY A 99 16.85 0.27 3.91
CA GLY A 99 18.14 -0.39 4.13
C GLY A 99 18.54 -0.39 5.60
N TRP A 100 19.10 -1.52 6.06
CA TRP A 100 19.61 -1.69 7.41
C TRP A 100 21.00 -2.29 7.40
N THR A 101 21.85 -1.79 8.30
CA THR A 101 23.11 -2.43 8.67
C THR A 101 23.06 -2.73 10.15
N VAL A 102 23.27 -4.00 10.51
CA VAL A 102 23.51 -4.37 11.91
C VAL A 102 25.01 -4.51 12.09
N SER A 103 25.54 -3.80 13.08
CA SER A 103 26.88 -4.02 13.58
C SER A 103 26.80 -4.57 15.01
N PRO A 104 27.79 -5.36 15.46
CA PRO A 104 28.00 -5.58 16.88
C PRO A 104 28.04 -4.23 17.61
N GLY A 105 27.47 -4.17 18.82
CA GLY A 105 27.70 -3.01 19.67
C GLY A 105 29.14 -3.00 20.18
N PRO A 106 29.65 -1.84 20.63
CA PRO A 106 30.93 -1.81 21.32
C PRO A 106 30.84 -2.64 22.60
N GLU A 107 31.84 -3.49 22.81
CA GLU A 107 31.93 -4.37 23.98
C GLU A 107 31.95 -3.57 25.30
N ASP A 108 32.40 -2.32 25.26
CA ASP A 108 32.52 -1.42 26.42
C ASP A 108 31.18 -0.80 26.88
N GLU A 109 30.07 -0.92 26.13
CA GLU A 109 28.79 -0.25 26.45
C GLU A 109 27.63 -1.21 26.78
N ASP A 110 27.89 -2.51 26.99
CA ASP A 110 26.85 -3.54 27.15
C ASP A 110 25.82 -3.54 26.01
N VAL A 111 26.22 -3.11 24.81
CA VAL A 111 25.34 -3.03 23.63
C VAL A 111 25.46 -4.33 22.84
N CYS A 112 24.39 -5.13 22.83
CA CYS A 112 24.37 -6.39 22.08
C CYS A 112 24.52 -6.17 20.56
N PHE A 113 23.89 -5.12 20.02
CA PHE A 113 23.93 -4.78 18.60
C PHE A 113 23.52 -3.32 18.38
N ARG A 114 23.91 -2.76 17.25
CA ARG A 114 23.42 -1.46 16.74
C ARG A 114 22.81 -1.69 15.37
N ARG A 115 21.67 -1.06 15.08
CA ARG A 115 20.98 -1.20 13.78
C ARG A 115 20.70 0.18 13.20
N ARG A 116 21.36 0.51 12.08
CA ARG A 116 21.03 1.70 11.31
C ARG A 116 19.73 1.46 10.55
N LEU A 117 18.80 2.42 10.64
CA LEU A 117 17.52 2.43 9.95
C LEU A 117 17.47 3.67 9.05
N VAL A 118 17.32 3.46 7.74
CA VAL A 118 17.23 4.55 6.77
C VAL A 118 15.83 4.57 6.18
N PHE A 119 15.15 5.72 6.27
CA PHE A 119 13.81 5.91 5.73
C PHE A 119 13.87 6.90 4.57
N ASN A 120 13.46 6.47 3.38
CA ASN A 120 13.35 7.37 2.24
C ASN A 120 12.04 8.14 2.30
N MET A 121 12.15 9.45 2.32
CA MET A 121 11.03 10.35 2.55
C MET A 121 10.52 11.01 1.26
N SER A 122 11.03 10.60 0.08
CA SER A 122 10.58 11.05 -1.25
C SER A 122 9.10 10.86 -1.53
N SER A 123 8.42 9.99 -0.77
CA SER A 123 6.97 9.78 -0.87
C SER A 123 6.14 10.94 -0.28
N ILE A 124 6.76 11.84 0.49
CA ILE A 124 6.12 13.04 1.05
C ILE A 124 6.33 14.19 0.06
N GLN A 125 5.23 14.75 -0.43
CA GLN A 125 5.30 15.86 -1.39
C GLN A 125 5.67 17.17 -0.68
N SER A 126 6.34 18.08 -1.39
CA SER A 126 6.81 19.36 -0.83
C SER A 126 5.67 20.27 -0.33
N GLN A 127 4.48 20.20 -0.93
CA GLN A 127 3.29 20.93 -0.48
C GLN A 127 2.63 20.36 0.79
N GLU A 128 2.97 19.14 1.20
CA GLU A 128 2.36 18.52 2.38
C GLU A 128 2.95 19.09 3.66
N ARG A 129 2.19 19.08 4.75
CA ARG A 129 2.69 19.50 6.07
C ARG A 129 2.58 18.35 7.04
N ILE A 130 3.72 17.92 7.59
CA ILE A 130 3.74 16.84 8.57
C ILE A 130 3.15 17.36 9.89
N LYS A 131 2.17 16.63 10.43
CA LYS A 131 1.50 16.96 11.71
C LYS A 131 1.84 16.02 12.85
N GLY A 132 2.37 14.85 12.53
CA GLY A 132 2.86 13.86 13.49
C GLY A 132 3.68 12.81 12.77
N ALA A 133 4.66 12.26 13.47
CA ALA A 133 5.52 11.20 12.96
C ALA A 133 5.84 10.24 14.10
N GLU A 134 5.65 8.94 13.87
CA GLU A 134 5.89 7.89 14.86
C GLU A 134 6.78 6.82 14.24
N LEU A 135 7.92 6.54 14.88
CA LEU A 135 8.77 5.41 14.56
C LEU A 135 8.22 4.16 15.26
N ARG A 136 8.00 3.09 14.50
CA ARG A 136 7.50 1.82 15.01
C ARG A 136 8.53 0.72 14.77
N LEU A 137 8.99 0.11 15.85
CA LEU A 137 9.94 -1.01 15.81
C LEU A 137 9.22 -2.28 16.25
N SER A 138 9.13 -3.26 15.36
CA SER A 138 8.62 -4.59 15.69
C SER A 138 9.79 -5.52 15.97
N LEU A 139 9.84 -6.07 17.18
CA LEU A 139 10.92 -6.95 17.62
C LEU A 139 10.35 -8.35 17.88
N PRO A 140 10.38 -9.25 16.87
CA PRO A 140 9.98 -10.62 17.04
C PRO A 140 11.09 -11.39 17.78
N ILE A 141 10.77 -11.99 18.93
CA ILE A 141 11.73 -12.74 19.77
C ILE A 141 12.43 -13.85 18.99
N SER A 142 11.74 -14.47 18.02
CA SER A 142 12.28 -15.55 17.21
C SER A 142 13.38 -15.12 16.23
N SER A 143 13.52 -13.82 15.96
CA SER A 143 14.43 -13.33 14.92
C SER A 143 15.90 -13.31 15.33
N HIS A 144 16.21 -13.28 16.63
CA HIS A 144 17.59 -13.18 17.11
C HIS A 144 17.81 -14.08 18.33
N SER A 145 18.90 -14.85 18.32
CA SER A 145 19.26 -15.77 19.40
C SER A 145 19.47 -15.06 20.74
N TRP A 146 20.08 -13.87 20.75
CA TRP A 146 20.31 -13.08 21.98
C TRP A 146 19.00 -12.58 22.62
N LEU A 147 17.96 -12.31 21.83
CA LEU A 147 16.62 -12.01 22.35
C LEU A 147 15.97 -13.20 23.06
N GLN A 148 16.42 -14.42 22.78
CA GLN A 148 15.90 -15.62 23.45
C GLN A 148 16.62 -15.93 24.76
N VAL A 149 17.89 -15.54 24.87
CA VAL A 149 18.74 -15.80 26.05
C VAL A 149 18.37 -14.87 27.21
N HIS A 150 18.02 -13.61 26.92
CA HIS A 150 17.70 -12.62 27.95
C HIS A 150 16.18 -12.39 28.06
N GLN A 151 15.65 -12.32 29.28
CA GLN A 151 14.21 -12.08 29.56
C GLN A 151 13.79 -10.60 29.40
N GLY A 152 14.74 -9.74 29.03
CA GLY A 152 14.49 -8.33 28.73
C GLY A 152 15.70 -7.68 28.07
N TYR A 153 15.46 -6.55 27.40
CA TYR A 153 16.47 -5.75 26.73
C TYR A 153 16.13 -4.26 26.80
N SER A 154 17.16 -3.42 26.78
CA SER A 154 17.00 -1.97 26.65
C SER A 154 17.25 -1.56 25.20
N ILE A 155 16.33 -0.78 24.64
CA ILE A 155 16.50 -0.13 23.34
C ILE A 155 16.80 1.33 23.61
N LYS A 156 17.79 1.90 22.93
CA LYS A 156 18.00 3.34 22.86
C LYS A 156 17.95 3.73 21.39
N ILE A 157 17.21 4.77 21.07
CA ILE A 157 17.02 5.26 19.72
C ILE A 157 17.76 6.57 19.60
N TYR A 158 18.60 6.68 18.58
CA TYR A 158 19.34 7.88 18.25
C TYR A 158 18.99 8.37 16.86
N HIS A 159 19.01 9.68 16.67
CA HIS A 159 18.99 10.31 15.35
C HIS A 159 20.43 10.51 14.89
N VAL A 160 20.71 10.11 13.66
CA VAL A 160 22.02 10.31 13.04
C VAL A 160 21.98 11.62 12.28
N ALA A 161 22.73 12.63 12.74
CA ALA A 161 22.92 13.84 11.96
C ALA A 161 23.69 13.47 10.68
N SER A 162 23.07 13.70 9.52
CA SER A 162 23.57 13.29 8.21
C SER A 162 25.00 13.79 7.95
N ASP A 163 25.99 12.89 8.00
CA ASP A 163 27.20 13.01 7.19
C ASP A 163 26.91 12.36 5.83
N THR A 164 27.08 13.13 4.75
CA THR A 164 26.83 12.73 3.36
C THR A 164 27.77 11.63 2.87
N SER A 165 28.77 11.24 3.67
CA SER A 165 29.76 10.23 3.34
C SER A 165 29.26 8.78 3.44
N GLY A 166 28.08 8.55 4.03
CA GLY A 166 27.53 7.20 4.26
C GLY A 166 28.24 6.42 5.37
N ARG A 167 29.34 6.95 5.94
CA ARG A 167 29.95 6.46 7.19
C ARG A 167 29.13 6.96 8.37
N ILE A 168 28.86 6.06 9.32
CA ILE A 168 28.23 6.40 10.58
C ILE A 168 29.27 7.16 11.40
N ASP A 169 29.19 8.49 11.41
CA ASP A 169 29.91 9.26 12.41
C ASP A 169 29.18 9.11 13.75
N VAL A 170 29.62 8.13 14.55
CA VAL A 170 29.07 7.82 15.88
C VAL A 170 29.16 9.04 16.82
N THR A 171 29.98 10.03 16.47
CA THR A 171 30.18 11.27 17.23
C THR A 171 29.01 12.27 17.08
N ALA A 172 28.12 12.08 16.10
CA ALA A 172 27.00 12.99 15.80
C ALA A 172 25.61 12.38 16.10
N LEU A 173 25.52 11.55 17.15
CA LEU A 173 24.28 10.92 17.58
C LEU A 173 23.50 11.80 18.56
N THR A 174 22.24 12.10 18.24
CA THR A 174 21.33 12.79 19.15
C THR A 174 20.35 11.80 19.75
N PRO A 175 20.26 11.66 21.09
CA PRO A 175 19.32 10.74 21.71
C PRO A 175 17.89 11.17 21.43
N VAL A 176 17.06 10.21 20.98
CA VAL A 176 15.64 10.42 20.69
C VAL A 176 14.80 9.84 21.81
N ASP A 177 15.02 8.56 22.15
CA ASP A 177 14.17 7.85 23.11
C ASP A 177 14.85 6.59 23.69
N GLY A 178 14.31 6.04 24.77
CA GLY A 178 14.85 4.87 25.45
C GLY A 178 13.76 4.00 26.08
N PHE A 179 13.81 2.71 25.82
CA PHE A 179 12.80 1.73 26.26
C PHE A 179 13.47 0.57 26.98
N SER A 180 12.92 0.16 28.12
CA SER A 180 13.25 -1.11 28.75
C SER A 180 12.10 -2.09 28.53
N VAL A 181 12.36 -3.14 27.77
CA VAL A 181 11.37 -4.15 27.40
C VAL A 181 11.67 -5.43 28.15
N HIS A 182 10.72 -5.92 28.93
CA HIS A 182 10.73 -7.28 29.46
C HIS A 182 9.77 -8.12 28.62
N HIS A 183 10.24 -9.21 28.03
CA HIS A 183 9.44 -9.91 27.02
C HIS A 183 9.28 -11.40 27.32
N ARG A 184 8.03 -11.86 27.14
CA ARG A 184 7.68 -13.27 26.90
C ARG A 184 7.06 -13.49 25.52
N ARG A 185 6.76 -12.39 24.78
CA ARG A 185 6.13 -12.33 23.45
C ARG A 185 6.68 -11.15 22.64
N SER A 186 6.49 -11.17 21.31
CA SER A 186 6.91 -10.07 20.43
C SER A 186 6.33 -8.72 20.87
N VAL A 187 7.17 -7.68 20.88
CA VAL A 187 6.79 -6.34 21.31
C VAL A 187 6.94 -5.36 20.16
N ILE A 188 6.01 -4.41 20.06
CA ILE A 188 6.11 -3.25 19.17
C ILE A 188 6.41 -2.03 20.03
N VAL A 189 7.56 -1.41 19.76
CA VAL A 189 7.97 -0.15 20.39
C VAL A 189 7.60 1.01 19.48
N ARG A 190 7.11 2.10 20.08
CA ARG A 190 6.66 3.30 19.38
C ARG A 190 7.34 4.51 19.98
N SER A 191 7.89 5.38 19.14
CA SER A 191 8.54 6.62 19.57
C SER A 191 8.08 7.78 18.70
N ASP A 192 7.77 8.92 19.32
CA ASP A 192 7.45 10.15 18.60
C ASP A 192 8.74 10.77 18.07
N VAL A 193 8.85 10.82 16.74
CA VAL A 193 10.04 11.32 16.04
C VAL A 193 9.77 12.66 15.34
N MET A 194 8.69 13.34 15.71
CA MET A 194 8.30 14.60 15.06
C MET A 194 9.39 15.66 15.13
N LYS A 195 10.13 15.74 16.24
CA LYS A 195 11.26 16.69 16.42
C LYS A 195 12.40 16.45 15.43
N VAL A 196 12.57 15.21 14.99
CA VAL A 196 13.62 14.80 14.04
C VAL A 196 13.16 15.01 12.60
N VAL A 197 11.89 14.74 12.31
CA VAL A 197 11.32 14.82 10.97
C VAL A 197 11.00 16.26 10.54
N LEU A 198 10.72 17.15 11.50
CA LEU A 198 10.43 18.56 11.23
C LEU A 198 11.58 19.29 10.48
N PRO A 199 12.84 19.25 10.96
CA PRO A 199 13.98 19.85 10.25
C PRO A 199 14.20 19.24 8.86
N TRP A 200 14.00 17.93 8.72
CA TRP A 200 14.11 17.24 7.42
C TRP A 200 13.20 17.86 6.36
N GLN A 201 11.96 18.19 6.72
CA GLN A 201 11.00 18.81 5.81
C GLN A 201 11.43 20.23 5.37
N THR A 202 12.11 20.98 6.25
CA THR A 202 12.59 22.34 5.92
C THR A 202 13.92 22.34 5.16
N GLU A 203 14.78 21.35 5.40
CA GLU A 203 16.11 21.25 4.82
C GLU A 203 16.12 20.57 3.45
N GLY A 204 15.00 19.94 3.04
CA GLY A 204 14.86 19.31 1.73
C GLY A 204 15.75 18.07 1.56
N LYS A 205 16.03 17.36 2.65
CA LYS A 205 16.77 16.10 2.62
C LYS A 205 15.92 14.99 2.01
N ASP A 206 16.54 13.94 1.48
CA ASP A 206 15.79 12.82 0.87
C ASP A 206 15.51 11.66 1.84
N ALA A 207 16.25 11.60 2.95
CA ALA A 207 16.16 10.51 3.92
C ALA A 207 16.29 10.99 5.38
N VAL A 208 15.72 10.20 6.29
CA VAL A 208 15.89 10.32 7.74
C VAL A 208 16.50 9.03 8.27
N GLU A 209 17.44 9.16 9.20
CA GLU A 209 18.21 8.04 9.72
C GLU A 209 18.14 7.92 11.24
N PHE A 210 18.02 6.68 11.70
CA PHE A 210 18.04 6.33 13.12
C PHE A 210 19.07 5.22 13.39
N LEU A 211 19.56 5.16 14.62
CA LEU A 211 20.45 4.11 15.14
C LEU A 211 19.87 3.48 16.41
#